data_AF-A0A2N2HHX6-F1
#
_entry.id   AF-A0A2N2HHX6-F1
#
_cell.length_a   1.000
_cell.length_b   1.000
_cell.length_c   1.000
_cell.angle_alpha   90.00
_cell.angle_beta   90.00
_cell.angle_gamma   90.00
#
_symmetry.space_group_name_H-M   'P 1'
#
loop_
_entity.id
_entity.type
_entity.pdbx_description
1 polymer ?
#
loop_
_entity_poly.entity_id
_entity_poly.type
_entity_poly.pdbx_seq_one_letter_code
_entity_poly.pdbx_strand_id
1 'polypeptide(L)'
;MYYPRHVRSRTRLPLGATPAVLASCLLACNSSTDPFPKRPRKPFEAFCQAYVVDLGLIDIETDYLPHVVQCENGGAPYASLQAQAVAARSYLYYKLETAGAIRDGEVDQVYSCPGSPTREHVQAVVETS
;
A
#
# COMPACT_ATOMS: atom_id res chain seq x y z
N MET A 1 -9.94 -36.12 13.56
CA MET A 1 -9.53 -35.21 14.65
C MET A 1 -10.78 -34.64 15.28
N TYR A 2 -11.07 -35.01 16.53
CA TYR A 2 -12.34 -34.78 17.24
C TYR A 2 -12.06 -33.79 18.37
N TYR A 3 -12.65 -32.59 18.34
CA TYR A 3 -12.53 -31.58 19.39
C TYR A 3 -13.72 -31.71 20.37
N PRO A 4 -13.50 -31.95 21.67
CA PRO A 4 -14.60 -31.98 22.64
C PRO A 4 -15.09 -30.57 22.97
N ARG A 5 -16.42 -30.40 22.98
CA ARG A 5 -17.12 -29.18 23.40
C ARG A 5 -17.08 -29.05 24.92
N HIS A 6 -16.53 -27.94 25.42
CA HIS A 6 -16.69 -27.57 26.83
C HIS A 6 -18.09 -26.98 27.08
N VAL A 7 -18.87 -27.68 27.91
CA VAL A 7 -20.09 -27.17 28.54
C VAL A 7 -19.70 -26.15 29.60
N ARG A 8 -20.09 -24.88 29.44
CA ARG A 8 -19.99 -23.87 30.50
C ARG A 8 -21.36 -23.64 31.12
N SER A 9 -21.40 -23.89 32.43
CA SER A 9 -22.54 -23.75 33.33
C SER A 9 -23.03 -22.30 33.38
N ARG A 10 -24.36 -22.14 33.40
CA ARG A 10 -25.06 -20.86 33.54
C ARG A 10 -25.15 -20.47 35.01
N THR A 11 -24.51 -19.38 35.40
CA THR A 11 -24.81 -18.66 36.65
C THR A 11 -25.60 -17.40 36.32
N ARG A 12 -26.83 -17.34 36.82
CA ARG A 12 -27.68 -16.14 36.82
C ARG A 12 -27.17 -15.19 37.90
N LEU A 13 -27.03 -13.90 37.58
CA LEU A 13 -26.85 -12.82 38.56
C LEU A 13 -28.10 -11.93 38.57
N PRO A 14 -28.46 -11.37 39.74
CA PRO A 14 -29.74 -10.74 39.96
C PRO A 14 -29.82 -9.29 39.45
N LEU A 15 -31.06 -8.90 39.14
CA LEU A 15 -31.51 -7.57 38.80
C LEU A 15 -31.41 -6.66 40.03
N GLY A 16 -30.60 -5.60 39.95
CA GLY A 16 -30.42 -4.57 40.98
C GLY A 16 -30.35 -3.20 40.33
N ALA A 17 -31.09 -2.25 40.90
CA ALA A 17 -31.47 -0.97 40.34
C ALA A 17 -30.34 0.09 40.32
N THR A 18 -30.40 0.96 39.28
CA THR A 18 -30.03 2.39 39.08
C THR A 18 -29.24 3.17 40.17
N PRO A 19 -28.51 4.29 39.88
CA PRO A 19 -28.48 5.15 38.68
C PRO A 19 -27.07 5.66 38.27
N ALA A 20 -27.03 6.66 37.39
CA ALA A 20 -26.02 7.72 37.24
C ALA A 20 -24.93 7.60 36.16
N VAL A 21 -25.12 8.44 35.13
CA VAL A 21 -24.12 9.28 34.45
C VAL A 21 -22.79 8.63 34.06
N LEU A 22 -22.66 8.29 32.78
CA LEU A 22 -21.37 8.30 32.07
C LEU A 22 -21.58 8.95 30.69
N ALA A 23 -21.85 10.26 30.73
CA ALA A 23 -21.47 11.12 29.63
C ALA A 23 -19.94 11.33 29.68
N SER A 24 -19.33 11.46 28.51
CA SER A 24 -17.92 11.82 28.25
C SER A 24 -16.90 10.68 28.22
N CYS A 25 -16.77 10.07 27.05
CA CYS A 25 -15.48 9.66 26.49
C CYS A 25 -15.33 10.17 25.04
N LEU A 26 -15.76 11.40 24.78
CA LEU A 26 -15.50 12.11 23.53
C LEU A 26 -14.54 13.27 23.82
N LEU A 27 -13.29 12.99 24.22
CA LEU A 27 -12.21 13.99 24.20
C LEU A 27 -10.88 13.31 24.57
N ALA A 28 -10.12 12.90 23.55
CA ALA A 28 -8.65 13.01 23.53
C ALA A 28 -8.07 12.53 22.18
N CYS A 29 -8.51 13.12 21.06
CA CYS A 29 -7.67 13.20 19.86
C CYS A 29 -7.40 14.67 19.57
N ASN A 30 -6.90 15.45 20.54
CA ASN A 30 -6.40 16.77 20.21
C ASN A 30 -5.36 17.28 21.21
N SER A 31 -4.10 16.99 20.94
CA SER A 31 -2.96 17.89 21.17
C SER A 31 -1.66 17.16 20.80
N SER A 32 -1.45 16.90 19.51
CA SER A 32 -0.12 16.59 19.03
C SER A 32 0.65 17.89 18.90
N THR A 33 1.40 18.26 19.94
CA THR A 33 2.67 18.97 19.74
C THR A 33 3.55 18.04 18.91
N ASP A 34 3.51 18.21 17.59
CA ASP A 34 4.30 17.40 16.66
C ASP A 34 5.79 17.69 16.91
N PRO A 35 6.57 16.74 17.47
CA PRO A 35 8.00 16.95 17.70
C PRO A 35 8.77 16.94 16.38
N PHE A 36 8.12 16.60 15.26
CA PHE A 36 8.72 16.57 13.94
C PHE A 36 8.29 17.81 13.16
N PRO A 37 9.21 18.73 12.84
CA PRO A 37 8.89 19.85 11.97
C PRO A 37 8.40 19.29 10.63
N LYS A 38 7.17 19.64 10.24
CA LYS A 38 6.65 19.33 8.90
C LYS A 38 7.59 19.95 7.88
N ARG A 39 8.42 19.12 7.24
CA ARG A 39 9.21 19.58 6.09
C ARG A 39 8.23 20.03 5.02
N PRO A 40 8.42 21.22 4.41
CA PRO A 40 7.64 21.60 3.24
C PRO A 40 7.85 20.51 2.19
N ARG A 41 6.77 19.80 1.84
CA ARG A 41 6.81 18.85 0.72
C ARG A 41 7.02 19.69 -0.53
N LYS A 42 8.11 19.44 -1.27
CA LYS A 42 8.14 19.88 -2.66
C LYS A 42 6.94 19.24 -3.36
N PRO A 43 6.24 19.95 -4.26
CA PRO A 43 5.32 19.29 -5.17
C PRO A 43 6.10 18.15 -5.83
N PHE A 44 5.62 16.92 -5.69
CA PHE A 44 6.16 15.81 -6.47
C PHE A 44 5.72 16.09 -7.91
N GLU A 45 6.64 16.60 -8.72
CA GLU A 45 6.43 16.61 -10.17
C GLU A 45 6.35 15.15 -10.61
N ALA A 46 5.26 14.79 -11.28
CA ALA A 46 5.09 13.43 -11.79
C ALA A 46 6.15 13.18 -12.86
N PHE A 47 6.89 12.09 -12.72
CA PHE A 47 7.81 11.64 -13.76
C PHE A 47 7.00 10.93 -14.85
N CYS A 48 7.25 11.27 -16.12
CA CYS A 48 6.65 10.53 -17.25
C CYS A 48 7.50 9.32 -17.65
N GLN A 49 8.82 9.40 -17.44
CA GLN A 49 9.79 8.38 -17.83
C GLN A 49 10.74 8.05 -16.69
N ALA A 50 11.17 6.80 -16.63
CA ALA A 50 12.20 6.32 -15.72
C ALA A 50 13.42 5.86 -16.52
N TYR A 51 14.61 6.24 -16.06
CA TYR A 51 15.84 5.59 -16.53
C TYR A 51 16.02 4.28 -15.75
N VAL A 52 15.78 3.15 -16.42
CA VAL A 52 16.01 1.82 -15.87
C VAL A 52 17.42 1.39 -16.27
N VAL A 53 18.24 1.07 -15.27
CA VAL A 53 19.66 0.71 -15.48
C VAL A 53 19.75 -0.42 -16.50
N ASP A 54 20.67 -0.28 -17.45
CA ASP A 54 20.92 -1.21 -18.58
C ASP A 54 19.77 -1.36 -19.61
N LEU A 55 18.60 -0.74 -19.39
CA LEU A 55 17.45 -0.79 -20.29
C LEU A 55 17.10 0.57 -20.92
N GLY A 56 17.50 1.68 -20.31
CA GLY A 56 17.31 3.04 -20.85
C GLY A 56 16.04 3.71 -20.33
N LEU A 57 15.52 4.69 -21.09
CA LEU A 57 14.32 5.43 -20.73
C LEU A 57 13.07 4.61 -21.07
N ILE A 58 12.23 4.35 -20.07
CA ILE A 58 10.99 3.60 -20.16
C ILE A 58 9.82 4.48 -19.70
N ASP A 59 8.67 4.37 -20.37
CA ASP A 59 7.45 5.09 -19.98
C ASP A 59 6.88 4.51 -18.67
N ILE A 60 6.56 5.38 -17.72
CA ILE A 60 6.22 4.94 -16.37
C ILE A 60 4.85 4.27 -16.31
N GLU A 61 3.83 4.90 -16.87
CA GLU A 61 2.44 4.51 -16.67
C GLU A 61 1.99 3.43 -17.67
N THR A 62 2.54 3.43 -18.88
CA THR A 62 2.12 2.52 -19.95
C THR A 62 3.02 1.30 -20.12
N ASP A 63 4.22 1.32 -19.51
CA ASP A 63 5.20 0.23 -19.64
C ASP A 63 5.74 -0.23 -18.27
N TYR A 64 6.47 0.63 -17.54
CA TYR A 64 7.19 0.25 -16.33
C TYR A 64 6.28 -0.31 -15.23
N LEU A 65 5.27 0.46 -14.80
CA LEU A 65 4.41 0.06 -13.68
C LEU A 65 3.56 -1.17 -13.99
N PRO A 66 2.94 -1.33 -15.17
CA PRO A 66 2.24 -2.57 -15.50
C PRO A 66 3.15 -3.82 -15.45
N HIS A 67 4.41 -3.70 -15.88
CA HIS A 67 5.39 -4.78 -15.79
C HIS A 67 5.78 -5.09 -14.34
N VAL A 68 6.05 -4.07 -13.51
CA VAL A 68 6.35 -4.31 -12.09
C VAL A 68 5.17 -4.96 -11.36
N VAL A 69 3.93 -4.54 -11.63
CA VAL A 69 2.73 -5.17 -11.03
C VAL A 69 2.61 -6.63 -11.46
N GLN A 70 2.83 -6.93 -12.75
CA GLN A 70 2.85 -8.29 -13.28
C GLN A 70 3.93 -9.15 -12.61
N CYS A 71 5.14 -8.62 -12.47
CA CYS A 71 6.29 -9.39 -12.00
C CYS A 71 6.28 -9.63 -10.50
N GLU A 72 5.85 -8.65 -9.71
CA GLU A 72 5.87 -8.75 -8.24
C GLU A 72 4.61 -9.43 -7.69
N ASN A 73 3.45 -9.20 -8.33
CA ASN A 73 2.16 -9.60 -7.75
C ASN A 73 1.11 -10.04 -8.78
N GLY A 74 1.51 -10.46 -9.98
CA GLY A 74 0.59 -10.61 -11.13
C GLY A 74 -0.49 -11.69 -11.03
N GLY A 75 -0.51 -12.50 -9.96
CA GLY A 75 -1.56 -13.48 -9.69
C GLY A 75 -2.55 -13.06 -8.59
N ALA A 76 -2.41 -11.85 -8.06
CA ALA A 76 -3.16 -11.41 -6.88
C ALA A 76 -4.55 -10.83 -7.23
N PRO A 77 -5.45 -10.73 -6.22
CA PRO A 77 -6.74 -10.06 -6.40
C PRO A 77 -6.57 -8.60 -6.83
N TYR A 78 -7.56 -8.05 -7.55
CA TYR A 78 -7.47 -6.73 -8.18
C TYR A 78 -7.06 -5.59 -7.22
N ALA A 79 -7.63 -5.54 -6.01
CA ALA A 79 -7.26 -4.54 -5.00
C ALA A 79 -5.78 -4.66 -4.56
N SER A 80 -5.20 -5.87 -4.58
CA SER A 80 -3.78 -6.09 -4.31
C SER A 80 -2.89 -5.64 -5.48
N LEU A 81 -3.39 -5.73 -6.72
CA LEU A 81 -2.70 -5.16 -7.89
C LEU A 81 -2.67 -3.63 -7.80
N GLN A 82 -3.77 -3.00 -7.39
CA GLN A 82 -3.84 -1.54 -7.16
C GLN A 82 -2.88 -1.11 -6.05
N ALA A 83 -2.85 -1.84 -4.93
CA ALA A 83 -1.91 -1.57 -3.85
C ALA A 83 -0.45 -1.70 -4.32
N GLN A 84 -0.14 -2.72 -5.14
CA GLN A 84 1.18 -2.89 -5.74
C GLN A 84 1.53 -1.71 -6.66
N ALA A 85 0.60 -1.23 -7.49
CA ALA A 85 0.82 -0.08 -8.37
C ALA A 85 1.18 1.19 -7.59
N VAL A 86 0.45 1.50 -6.51
CA VAL A 86 0.72 2.66 -5.64
C VAL A 86 2.10 2.55 -4.99
N ALA A 87 2.43 1.37 -4.46
CA ALA A 87 3.71 1.12 -3.81
C ALA A 87 4.86 1.22 -4.82
N ALA A 88 4.71 0.60 -5.98
CA ALA A 88 5.69 0.61 -7.06
C ALA A 88 6.00 2.03 -7.53
N ARG A 89 4.96 2.83 -7.81
CA ARG A 89 5.07 4.24 -8.22
C ARG A 89 5.76 5.09 -7.16
N SER A 90 5.36 4.92 -5.89
CA SER A 90 5.93 5.67 -4.78
C SER A 90 7.44 5.41 -4.62
N TYR A 91 7.86 4.15 -4.71
CA TYR A 91 9.28 3.80 -4.62
C TYR A 91 10.05 4.21 -5.87
N LEU A 92 9.47 4.10 -7.06
CA LEU A 92 10.06 4.61 -8.30
C LEU A 92 10.38 6.10 -8.18
N TYR A 93 9.43 6.93 -7.75
CA TYR A 93 9.65 8.37 -7.59
C TYR A 93 10.74 8.67 -6.57
N TYR A 94 10.75 7.96 -5.44
CA TYR A 94 11.85 8.06 -4.48
C TYR A 94 13.22 7.75 -5.11
N LYS A 95 13.32 6.71 -5.95
CA LYS A 95 14.56 6.34 -6.63
C LYS A 95 14.98 7.38 -7.68
N LEU A 96 14.05 7.90 -8.47
CA LEU A 96 14.34 8.93 -9.46
C LEU A 96 14.79 10.24 -8.80
N GLU A 97 14.18 10.63 -7.68
CA GLU A 97 14.59 11.83 -6.94
C GLU A 97 15.95 11.69 -6.25
N THR A 98 16.28 10.50 -5.73
CA THR A 98 17.48 10.30 -4.91
C THR A 98 18.69 9.79 -5.69
N ALA A 99 18.47 9.04 -6.77
CA ALA A 99 19.52 8.40 -7.55
C ALA A 99 19.44 8.73 -9.06
N GLY A 100 18.34 9.30 -9.55
CA GLY A 100 18.13 9.58 -10.98
C GLY A 100 17.83 8.35 -11.84
N ALA A 101 17.81 7.16 -11.25
CA ALA A 101 17.66 5.88 -11.94
C ALA A 101 17.09 4.80 -11.00
N ILE A 102 16.54 3.73 -11.59
CA ILE A 102 16.10 2.54 -10.88
C ILE A 102 16.72 1.28 -11.50
N ARG A 103 17.08 0.29 -10.69
CA ARG A 103 17.59 -1.00 -11.19
C ARG A 103 16.43 -1.98 -11.36
N ASP A 104 16.58 -2.88 -12.32
CA ASP A 104 15.72 -4.03 -12.47
C ASP A 104 16.24 -5.19 -11.60
N GLY A 105 15.34 -5.79 -10.81
CA GLY A 105 15.61 -6.95 -9.96
C GLY A 105 15.34 -6.70 -8.47
N GLU A 106 15.56 -7.73 -7.65
CA GLU A 106 15.22 -7.76 -6.22
C GLU A 106 15.84 -6.63 -5.38
N VAL A 107 16.86 -5.96 -5.91
CA VAL A 107 17.53 -4.84 -5.22
C VAL A 107 16.70 -3.55 -5.23
N ASP A 108 15.81 -3.38 -6.20
CA ASP A 108 14.93 -2.22 -6.33
C ASP A 108 13.49 -2.69 -6.63
N GLN A 109 13.15 -2.98 -7.88
CA GLN A 109 11.88 -3.58 -8.28
C GLN A 109 12.11 -4.50 -9.47
N VAL A 110 11.44 -5.65 -9.51
CA VAL A 110 11.49 -6.57 -10.66
C VAL A 110 10.59 -6.01 -11.77
N TYR A 111 11.21 -5.55 -12.86
CA TYR A 111 10.56 -5.10 -14.08
C TYR A 111 10.60 -6.20 -15.15
N SER A 112 11.72 -6.92 -15.29
CA SER A 112 11.85 -8.02 -16.25
C SER A 112 11.51 -9.36 -15.61
N CYS A 113 10.39 -9.96 -16.03
CA CYS A 113 10.02 -11.33 -15.71
C CYS A 113 9.39 -12.04 -16.92
N PRO A 114 9.26 -13.38 -16.91
CA PRO A 114 8.53 -14.08 -17.96
C PRO A 114 7.05 -13.67 -17.99
N GLY A 115 6.58 -13.19 -19.14
CA GLY A 115 5.18 -12.79 -19.36
C GLY A 115 5.06 -11.33 -19.79
N SER A 116 3.83 -10.92 -20.09
CA SER A 116 3.50 -9.53 -20.42
C SER A 116 2.32 -9.08 -19.56
N PRO A 117 2.25 -7.79 -19.17
CA PRO A 117 1.14 -7.26 -18.40
C PRO A 117 -0.20 -7.59 -19.05
N THR A 118 -1.13 -8.12 -18.24
CA THR A 118 -2.51 -8.28 -18.66
C THR A 118 -3.24 -6.94 -18.59
N ARG A 119 -4.46 -6.89 -19.14
CA ARG A 119 -5.34 -5.73 -19.00
C ARG A 119 -5.64 -5.38 -17.55
N GLU A 120 -5.69 -6.36 -16.64
CA GLU A 120 -5.93 -6.10 -15.22
C GLU A 120 -4.74 -5.37 -14.57
N HIS A 121 -3.50 -5.71 -14.94
CA HIS A 121 -2.30 -5.00 -14.47
C HIS A 121 -2.28 -3.55 -14.96
N VAL A 122 -2.56 -3.33 -16.25
CA VAL A 122 -2.66 -1.98 -16.83
C VAL A 122 -3.77 -1.18 -16.14
N GLN A 123 -4.96 -1.76 -15.98
CA GLN A 123 -6.09 -1.06 -15.35
C GLN A 123 -5.79 -0.71 -13.88
N ALA A 124 -5.14 -1.59 -13.12
CA ALA A 124 -4.75 -1.32 -11.73
C ALA A 124 -3.79 -0.12 -11.61
N VAL A 125 -2.89 0.04 -12.57
CA VAL A 125 -1.99 1.20 -12.65
C VAL A 125 -2.81 2.47 -12.94
N VAL A 126 -3.65 2.45 -13.98
CA VAL A 126 -4.48 3.59 -14.40
C VAL A 126 -5.43 4.08 -13.31
N GLU A 127 -6.07 3.16 -12.58
CA GLU A 127 -7.03 3.53 -11.50
C GLU A 127 -6.34 4.08 -10.24
N THR A 128 -5.00 4.11 -10.22
CA THR A 128 -4.21 4.59 -9.08
C THR A 128 -3.24 5.72 -9.43
N SER A 129 -3.30 6.25 -10.66
CA SER A 129 -2.46 7.36 -11.15
C SER A 129 -2.90 8.73 -10.63
#